data_AF-A0A522F8J0-F1
#
_entry.id   AF-A0A522F8J0-F1
#
_cell.length_a   1.000
_cell.length_b   1.000
_cell.length_c   1.000
_cell.angle_alpha   90.00
_cell.angle_beta   90.00
_cell.angle_gamma   90.00
#
_symmetry.space_group_name_H-M   'P 1'
#
loop_
_entity.id
_entity.type
_entity.pdbx_description
1 polymer ?
#
loop_
_entity_poly.entity_id
_entity_poly.type
_entity_poly.pdbx_seq_one_letter_code
_entity_poly.pdbx_strand_id
1 'polypeptide(L)' 'TKTFEGKTIPRPSHWGGYRLVPSSFEFWQGRESRLHDRIVFNKQKNGKWKIERLAP' A
#
# COMPACT_ATOMS: atom_id res chain seq x y z
N THR A 1 40.16 -0.13 -2.17
CA THR A 1 38.88 -0.75 -1.70
C THR A 1 38.57 -0.51 -0.23
N LYS A 2 39.12 0.51 0.46
CA LYS A 2 38.98 0.71 1.92
C LYS A 2 38.29 2.02 2.35
N THR A 3 37.47 2.64 1.49
CA THR A 3 36.95 4.01 1.70
C THR A 3 36.12 4.19 2.98
N PHE A 4 35.49 3.12 3.50
CA PHE A 4 34.61 3.16 4.67
C PHE A 4 35.00 2.18 5.79
N GLU A 5 36.17 1.54 5.71
CA GLU A 5 36.61 0.58 6.73
C GLU A 5 36.81 1.29 8.08
N GLY A 6 36.15 0.79 9.13
CA GLY A 6 36.19 1.37 10.48
C GLY A 6 35.41 2.67 10.67
N LYS A 7 34.62 3.12 9.69
CA LYS A 7 33.83 4.36 9.75
C LYS A 7 32.33 4.07 9.71
N THR A 8 31.53 4.91 10.37
CA THR A 8 30.08 4.91 10.19
C THR A 8 29.75 5.39 8.77
N ILE A 9 28.95 4.61 8.04
CA ILE A 9 28.50 4.98 6.69
C ILE A 9 27.32 5.95 6.83
N PRO A 10 27.45 7.22 6.40
CA PRO A 10 26.34 8.15 6.46
C PRO A 10 25.29 7.77 5.42
N ARG A 11 24.01 7.90 5.78
CA ARG A 11 22.90 7.76 4.83
C ARG A 11 23.02 8.85 3.76
N PRO A 12 23.02 8.50 2.46
CA PRO A 12 23.05 9.50 1.39
C PRO A 12 21.87 10.48 1.50
N SER A 13 22.09 11.75 1.15
CA SER A 13 21.05 12.79 1.22
C SER A 13 19.80 12.47 0.39
N HIS A 14 19.98 11.77 -0.72
CA HIS A 14 18.91 11.32 -1.61
C HIS A 14 18.23 10.02 -1.15
N TRP A 15 18.78 9.31 -0.16
CA TRP A 15 18.21 8.06 0.32
C TRP A 15 17.12 8.35 1.35
N GLY A 16 15.88 7.98 1.02
CA GLY A 16 14.72 8.19 1.86
C GLY A 16 13.61 7.21 1.49
N GLY A 17 12.38 7.58 1.77
CA GLY A 17 11.21 6.77 1.42
C GLY A 17 10.04 7.62 0.98
N TYR A 18 9.07 6.97 0.34
CA TYR A 18 7.80 7.57 -0.05
C TYR A 18 6.68 6.98 0.78
N ARG A 19 5.66 7.80 1.08
CA ARG A 19 4.41 7.36 1.72
C ARG A 19 3.28 7.37 0.70
N LEU A 20 2.78 6.19 0.35
CA LEU A 20 1.54 6.08 -0.43
C LEU A 20 0.34 6.30 0.49
N VAL A 21 -0.44 7.34 0.22
CA VAL A 21 -1.70 7.61 0.92
C VAL A 21 -2.84 7.12 0.02
N PRO A 22 -3.57 6.05 0.39
CA PRO A 22 -4.57 5.48 -0.50
C PRO A 22 -5.79 6.39 -0.65
N SER A 23 -6.22 6.56 -1.89
CA SER A 23 -7.55 7.07 -2.25
C SER A 23 -8.58 5.94 -2.36
N SER A 24 -8.12 4.73 -2.68
CA SER A 24 -8.90 3.50 -2.69
C SER A 24 -8.03 2.28 -2.40
N PHE A 25 -8.65 1.18 -1.98
CA PHE A 25 -8.02 -0.15 -1.88
C PHE A 25 -9.10 -1.24 -1.88
N GLU A 26 -8.71 -2.47 -2.21
CA GLU A 26 -9.61 -3.62 -2.32
C GLU A 26 -9.09 -4.78 -1.47
N PHE A 27 -10.00 -5.44 -0.74
CA PHE A 27 -9.79 -6.78 -0.23
C PHE A 27 -10.45 -7.77 -1.17
N TRP A 28 -9.64 -8.67 -1.70
CA TRP A 28 -10.08 -9.76 -2.55
C TRP A 28 -9.87 -11.08 -1.81
N GLN A 29 -10.92 -11.88 -1.69
CA GLN A 29 -10.86 -13.20 -1.05
C GLN A 29 -11.39 -14.27 -2.00
N GLY A 30 -10.52 -15.26 -2.25
CA GLY A 30 -10.84 -16.39 -3.12
C GLY A 30 -11.90 -17.32 -2.52
N ARG A 31 -12.69 -17.94 -3.38
CA ARG A 31 -13.70 -18.96 -3.05
C ARG A 31 -13.66 -20.04 -4.12
N GLU A 32 -13.87 -21.29 -3.73
CA GLU A 32 -13.83 -22.45 -4.63
C GLU A 32 -14.88 -22.37 -5.75
N SER A 33 -16.05 -21.80 -5.44
CA SER A 33 -17.14 -21.58 -6.40
C SER A 33 -16.85 -20.54 -7.48
N ARG A 34 -15.64 -19.93 -7.49
CA ARG A 34 -15.24 -18.81 -8.36
C ARG A 34 -16.02 -17.52 -8.14
N LEU A 35 -16.96 -17.50 -7.18
CA LEU A 35 -17.66 -16.30 -6.76
C LEU A 35 -16.88 -15.63 -5.63
N HIS A 36 -15.78 -14.95 -5.99
CA HIS A 36 -14.88 -14.28 -5.06
C HIS A 36 -15.55 -13.12 -4.30
N ASP A 37 -15.14 -12.92 -3.06
CA ASP A 37 -15.56 -11.76 -2.29
C ASP A 37 -14.63 -10.58 -2.63
N ARG A 38 -15.20 -9.50 -3.15
CA ARG A 38 -14.48 -8.27 -3.48
C ARG A 38 -15.07 -7.12 -2.70
N ILE A 39 -14.33 -6.58 -1.73
CA ILE A 39 -14.75 -5.46 -0.90
C ILE A 39 -13.83 -4.28 -1.20
N VAL A 40 -14.38 -3.23 -1.80
CA VAL A 40 -13.64 -2.01 -2.16
C VAL A 40 -13.92 -0.90 -1.15
N PHE A 41 -12.86 -0.21 -0.75
CA PHE A 41 -12.89 0.98 0.09
C PHE A 41 -12.52 2.18 -0.77
N ASN A 42 -13.42 3.17 -0.86
CA ASN A 42 -13.20 4.42 -1.60
C ASN A 42 -13.27 5.62 -0.65
N LYS A 43 -12.19 6.40 -0.59
CA LYS A 43 -12.13 7.59 0.27
C LYS A 43 -13.03 8.68 -0.30
N GLN A 44 -14.00 9.13 0.49
CA GLN A 44 -14.92 10.19 0.13
C GLN A 44 -14.32 11.57 0.44
N LYS A 45 -14.87 12.62 -0.17
CA LYS A 45 -14.45 14.01 0.06
C LYS A 45 -14.55 14.44 1.53
N ASN A 46 -15.48 13.85 2.29
CA ASN A 46 -15.66 14.10 3.73
C ASN A 46 -14.67 13.31 4.63
N GLY A 47 -13.69 12.62 4.04
CA GLY A 47 -12.69 11.84 4.76
C GLY A 47 -13.17 10.45 5.22
N LYS A 48 -14.46 10.12 5.08
CA LYS A 48 -14.98 8.79 5.40
C LYS A 48 -14.73 7.81 4.26
N TRP A 49 -14.72 6.52 4.58
CA TRP A 49 -14.64 5.45 3.59
C TRP A 49 -16.04 5.01 3.18
N LYS A 50 -16.29 4.97 1.87
CA LYS A 50 -17.43 4.25 1.31
C LYS A 50 -17.00 2.81 1.04
N ILE A 51 -17.78 1.85 1.49
CA ILE A 51 -17.49 0.42 1.37
C ILE A 51 -18.52 -0.19 0.44
N GLU A 52 -18.07 -0.91 -0.59
CA GLU A 52 -18.93 -1.53 -1.59
C GLU A 52 -18.47 -2.95 -1.87
N ARG A 53 -19.41 -3.83 -2.20
CA ARG A 53 -19.13 -5.18 -2.67
C ARG A 53 -19.19 -5.19 -4.19
N LEU A 54 -18.16 -5.71 -4.84
CA LEU A 54 -18.10 -5.86 -6.29
C LEU A 54 -18.43 -7.29 -6.70
N ALA A 55 -18.92 -7.47 -7.93
CA ALA A 55 -19.04 -8.78 -8.52
C ALA A 55 -17.65 -9.39 -8.77
N PRO A 56 -17.47 -10.70 -8.53
CA PRO A 56 -16.25 -11.44 -8.86
C PRO A 56 -15.99 -11.55 -10.35
#